data_AF-A0A2Z7A9N3-F1
#
_entry.id   AF-A0A2Z7A9N3-F1
#
_cell.length_a   1.000
_cell.length_b   1.000
_cell.length_c   1.000
_cell.angle_alpha   90.00
_cell.angle_beta   90.00
_cell.angle_gamma   90.00
#
_symmetry.space_group_name_H-M   'P 1'
#
loop_
_entity.id
_entity.type
_entity.pdbx_description
1 polymer ?
#
loop_
_entity_poly.entity_id
_entity_poly.type
_entity_poly.pdbx_seq_one_letter_code
_entity_poly.pdbx_strand_id
1 'polypeptide(L)'
;MNALAATNRNFRQAALDSKIERSLLIPFREIKCAIPKDDGTLASYVGFRVQHDNARGPMKGGIRYHPEVDPDEVNALAQLMTWKTAVADIPYGGAKGGIGCTPKDLNMGTNAQTMAWILDEYSKFHGYSPAVVTGKPVDLGGSLGREAATGRGVVYATEALLEGQMQWTQMNCLTHECDVLIPCALAGVLNRENAGDIRAKFIIEAANHPTDPEADEILSKKGVVILPDIYANAGGVTVSYFEWVQVTSLAQSRRYMTKAFHNIKGLCKSHDCNRRMGAFTLGVNRVARATLLRGWEA
;
A
#
# COMPACT_ATOMS: atom_id res chain seq x y z
N MET A 1 -6.51 -10.56 14.92
CA MET A 1 -6.36 -9.09 15.17
C MET A 1 -6.84 -8.38 13.90
N ASN A 2 -7.64 -7.31 13.99
CA ASN A 2 -8.10 -6.62 12.76
C ASN A 2 -6.96 -5.80 12.12
N ALA A 3 -7.06 -5.51 10.81
CA ALA A 3 -5.99 -4.85 10.04
C ALA A 3 -5.61 -3.47 10.60
N LEU A 4 -6.59 -2.75 11.17
CA LEU A 4 -6.38 -1.45 11.80
C LEU A 4 -5.50 -1.55 13.05
N ALA A 5 -5.75 -2.53 13.93
CA ALA A 5 -4.94 -2.75 15.12
C ALA A 5 -3.49 -3.13 14.77
N ALA A 6 -3.29 -3.95 13.73
CA ALA A 6 -1.95 -4.31 13.24
C ALA A 6 -1.19 -3.08 12.71
N THR A 7 -1.86 -2.24 11.92
CA THR A 7 -1.28 -0.99 11.39
C THR A 7 -0.89 -0.04 12.52
N ASN A 8 -1.80 0.18 13.47
CA ASN A 8 -1.59 1.06 14.61
C ASN A 8 -0.46 0.56 15.52
N ARG A 9 -0.30 -0.76 15.69
CA ARG A 9 0.81 -1.34 16.46
C ARG A 9 2.17 -0.96 15.87
N ASN A 10 2.35 -1.17 14.56
CA ASN A 10 3.61 -0.84 13.88
C ASN A 10 3.88 0.67 13.91
N PHE A 11 2.84 1.49 13.74
CA PHE A 11 2.95 2.94 13.86
C PHE A 11 3.40 3.38 15.26
N ARG A 12 2.76 2.87 16.33
CA ARG A 12 3.09 3.24 17.72
C ARG A 12 4.51 2.89 18.12
N GLN A 13 5.03 1.77 17.61
CA GLN A 13 6.42 1.39 17.83
C GLN A 13 7.41 2.29 17.07
N ALA A 14 6.97 2.92 15.98
CA ALA A 14 7.80 3.78 15.13
C ALA A 14 7.73 5.27 15.50
N ALA A 15 6.66 5.72 16.15
CA ALA A 15 6.41 7.12 16.48
C ALA A 15 7.35 7.62 17.61
N LEU A 16 7.92 8.82 17.42
CA LEU A 16 8.91 9.40 18.35
C LEU A 16 8.30 10.42 19.34
N ASP A 17 7.11 10.97 19.06
CA ASP A 17 6.44 11.99 19.91
C ASP A 17 4.94 11.68 20.07
N SER A 18 4.48 11.58 21.32
CA SER A 18 3.10 11.22 21.68
C SER A 18 2.04 12.26 21.27
N LYS A 19 2.40 13.53 21.08
CA LYS A 19 1.46 14.57 20.62
C LYS A 19 1.16 14.43 19.13
N ILE A 20 2.19 14.20 18.33
CA ILE A 20 2.08 14.00 16.88
C ILE A 20 1.45 12.63 16.60
N GLU A 21 1.78 11.62 17.43
CA GLU A 21 1.24 10.26 17.34
C GLU A 21 -0.28 10.25 17.22
N ARG A 22 -0.98 10.96 18.12
CA ARG A 22 -2.45 11.00 18.11
C ARG A 22 -3.00 11.67 16.86
N SER A 23 -2.38 12.76 16.41
CA SER A 23 -2.82 13.48 15.21
C SER A 23 -2.64 12.63 13.94
N LEU A 24 -1.57 11.84 13.87
CA LEU A 24 -1.26 11.03 12.69
C LEU A 24 -2.01 9.70 12.64
N LEU A 25 -2.70 9.30 13.72
CA LEU A 25 -3.59 8.13 13.73
C LEU A 25 -5.02 8.45 13.30
N ILE A 26 -5.42 9.72 13.41
CA ILE A 26 -6.78 10.15 13.09
C ILE A 26 -6.81 10.51 11.60
N PRO A 27 -7.69 9.88 10.81
CA PRO A 27 -7.82 10.26 9.41
C PRO A 27 -8.34 11.70 9.29
N PHE A 28 -7.78 12.45 8.33
CA PHE A 28 -8.22 13.79 7.98
C PHE A 28 -9.72 13.87 7.66
N ARG A 29 -10.26 12.86 6.96
CA ARG A 29 -11.69 12.78 6.63
C ARG A 29 -12.13 11.35 6.32
N GLU A 30 -13.32 10.98 6.75
CA GLU A 30 -13.99 9.73 6.42
C GLU A 30 -15.34 10.03 5.78
N ILE A 31 -15.62 9.39 4.63
CA ILE A 31 -16.87 9.56 3.89
C ILE A 31 -17.50 8.19 3.70
N LYS A 32 -18.79 8.08 4.05
CA LYS A 32 -19.65 6.93 3.78
C LYS A 32 -20.80 7.40 2.87
N CYS A 33 -21.04 6.69 1.78
CA CYS A 33 -22.15 6.98 0.87
C CYS A 33 -22.96 5.72 0.55
N ALA A 34 -24.25 5.91 0.29
CA ALA A 34 -25.10 4.89 -0.31
C ALA A 34 -25.00 5.02 -1.84
N ILE A 35 -24.83 3.89 -2.53
CA ILE A 35 -24.74 3.82 -3.99
C ILE A 35 -25.95 2.99 -4.46
N PRO A 36 -26.96 3.61 -5.06
CA PRO A 36 -28.15 2.91 -5.56
C PRO A 36 -27.77 1.82 -6.57
N LYS A 37 -28.55 0.74 -6.62
CA LYS A 37 -28.43 -0.27 -7.67
C LYS A 37 -29.24 0.14 -8.89
N ASP A 38 -28.74 -0.24 -10.07
CA ASP A 38 -29.42 -0.01 -11.36
C ASP A 38 -30.45 -1.11 -11.70
N ASP A 39 -30.61 -2.12 -10.84
CA ASP A 39 -31.51 -3.27 -11.04
C ASP A 39 -33.00 -2.98 -10.71
N GLY A 40 -33.32 -1.71 -10.41
CA GLY A 40 -34.66 -1.27 -10.04
C GLY A 40 -35.07 -1.67 -8.62
N THR A 41 -34.22 -2.36 -7.86
CA THR A 41 -34.47 -2.66 -6.44
C THR A 41 -34.14 -1.46 -5.56
N LEU A 42 -34.78 -1.36 -4.40
CA LEU A 42 -34.44 -0.35 -3.37
C LEU A 42 -33.15 -0.69 -2.60
N ALA A 43 -32.34 -1.64 -3.10
CA ALA A 43 -31.08 -1.98 -2.48
C ALA A 43 -30.00 -0.96 -2.87
N SER A 44 -29.09 -0.67 -1.94
CA SER A 44 -27.92 0.17 -2.19
C SER A 44 -26.66 -0.55 -1.73
N TYR A 45 -25.57 -0.37 -2.47
CA TYR A 45 -24.24 -0.68 -1.96
C TYR A 45 -23.81 0.40 -0.98
N VAL A 46 -22.88 0.03 -0.09
CA VAL A 46 -22.22 1.00 0.80
C VAL A 46 -20.82 1.27 0.24
N GLY A 47 -20.57 2.54 -0.06
CA GLY A 47 -19.27 3.05 -0.48
C GLY A 47 -18.56 3.80 0.63
N PHE A 48 -17.24 3.70 0.64
CA PHE A 48 -16.36 4.38 1.59
C PHE A 48 -15.25 5.13 0.84
N ARG A 49 -14.88 6.30 1.36
CA ARG A 49 -13.65 7.00 1.01
C ARG A 49 -13.00 7.57 2.27
N VAL A 50 -11.88 7.00 2.67
CA VAL A 50 -11.04 7.50 3.76
C VAL A 50 -9.89 8.29 3.17
N GLN A 51 -9.72 9.50 3.69
CA GLN A 51 -8.67 10.46 3.41
C GLN A 51 -7.85 10.57 4.69
N HIS A 52 -6.69 9.92 4.75
CA HIS A 52 -5.96 9.75 6.00
C HIS A 52 -5.08 10.96 6.32
N ASP A 53 -4.16 11.31 5.44
CA ASP A 53 -3.22 12.42 5.67
C ASP A 53 -2.90 13.10 4.33
N ASN A 54 -2.77 14.42 4.34
CA ASN A 54 -2.44 15.24 3.16
C ASN A 54 -1.18 16.13 3.36
N ALA A 55 -0.42 15.91 4.44
CA ALA A 55 0.69 16.78 4.84
C ALA A 55 1.82 16.79 3.80
N ARG A 56 2.01 15.69 3.06
CA ARG A 56 3.03 15.57 2.01
C ARG A 56 2.54 15.89 0.60
N GLY A 57 1.25 16.15 0.41
CA GLY A 57 0.65 16.44 -0.89
C GLY A 57 -0.76 15.85 -1.07
N PRO A 58 -1.27 15.79 -2.31
CA PRO A 58 -2.57 15.18 -2.61
C PRO A 58 -2.65 13.73 -2.11
N MET A 59 -3.85 13.29 -1.74
CA MET A 59 -4.03 11.95 -1.18
C MET A 59 -4.13 10.90 -2.29
N LYS A 60 -3.38 9.80 -2.15
CA LYS A 60 -3.35 8.72 -3.13
C LYS A 60 -3.86 7.40 -2.56
N GLY A 61 -4.77 6.76 -3.29
CA GLY A 61 -5.41 5.53 -2.84
C GLY A 61 -6.33 4.92 -3.86
N GLY A 62 -6.18 3.62 -4.11
CA GLY A 62 -7.08 2.85 -4.97
C GLY A 62 -8.48 2.65 -4.35
N ILE A 63 -9.36 2.03 -5.13
CA ILE A 63 -10.71 1.64 -4.73
C ILE A 63 -10.79 0.10 -4.78
N ARG A 64 -11.34 -0.52 -3.74
CA ARG A 64 -11.51 -1.98 -3.63
C ARG A 64 -12.98 -2.36 -3.75
N TYR A 65 -13.30 -3.32 -4.62
CA TYR A 65 -14.61 -3.97 -4.65
C TYR A 65 -14.42 -5.34 -4.00
N HIS A 66 -15.02 -5.55 -2.84
CA HIS A 66 -14.96 -6.83 -2.11
C HIS A 66 -16.15 -6.93 -1.14
N PRO A 67 -16.74 -8.12 -0.92
CA PRO A 67 -17.87 -8.27 0.00
C PRO A 67 -17.51 -7.93 1.45
N GLU A 68 -16.24 -8.10 1.83
CA GLU A 68 -15.73 -7.82 3.19
C GLU A 68 -15.25 -6.37 3.38
N VAL A 69 -15.50 -5.46 2.43
CA VAL A 69 -15.15 -4.05 2.63
C VAL A 69 -15.96 -3.47 3.78
N ASP A 70 -15.26 -3.00 4.80
CA ASP A 70 -15.81 -2.28 5.94
C ASP A 70 -15.01 -0.98 6.23
N PRO A 71 -15.50 -0.09 7.13
CA PRO A 71 -14.79 1.15 7.45
C PRO A 71 -13.37 0.92 8.00
N ASP A 72 -13.18 -0.09 8.85
CA ASP A 72 -11.90 -0.36 9.53
C ASP A 72 -10.84 -0.81 8.53
N GLU A 73 -11.21 -1.66 7.57
CA GLU A 73 -10.34 -2.12 6.49
C GLU A 73 -9.91 -0.94 5.60
N VAL A 74 -10.87 -0.10 5.17
CA VAL A 74 -10.58 1.05 4.30
C VAL A 74 -9.69 2.05 5.05
N ASN A 75 -9.93 2.26 6.35
CA ASN A 75 -9.10 3.13 7.19
C ASN A 75 -7.66 2.58 7.31
N ALA A 76 -7.50 1.30 7.66
CA ALA A 76 -6.18 0.65 7.75
C ALA A 76 -5.39 0.75 6.44
N LEU A 77 -6.06 0.52 5.31
CA LEU A 77 -5.44 0.64 3.99
C LEU A 77 -5.10 2.09 3.62
N ALA A 78 -5.87 3.09 4.07
CA ALA A 78 -5.57 4.51 3.85
C ALA A 78 -4.36 4.97 4.68
N GLN A 79 -4.23 4.48 5.91
CA GLN A 79 -3.04 4.68 6.75
C GLN A 79 -1.80 4.10 6.06
N LEU A 80 -1.86 2.84 5.60
CA LEU A 80 -0.76 2.24 4.85
C LEU A 80 -0.37 3.05 3.63
N MET A 81 -1.33 3.64 2.90
CA MET A 81 -1.01 4.48 1.75
C MET A 81 -0.20 5.71 2.15
N THR A 82 -0.48 6.30 3.31
CA THR A 82 0.29 7.44 3.85
C THR A 82 1.74 7.06 4.10
N TRP A 83 1.97 5.92 4.76
CA TRP A 83 3.33 5.44 5.04
C TRP A 83 4.04 5.00 3.78
N LYS A 84 3.35 4.33 2.87
CA LYS A 84 3.89 3.83 1.60
C LYS A 84 4.33 4.95 0.67
N THR A 85 3.52 6.00 0.50
CA THR A 85 3.91 7.16 -0.32
C THR A 85 5.08 7.92 0.32
N ALA A 86 5.12 7.98 1.65
CA ALA A 86 6.24 8.54 2.39
C ALA A 86 7.53 7.73 2.22
N VAL A 87 7.49 6.40 2.34
CA VAL A 87 8.64 5.50 2.15
C VAL A 87 9.15 5.58 0.70
N ALA A 88 8.25 5.53 -0.28
CA ALA A 88 8.56 5.64 -1.69
C ALA A 88 9.08 7.03 -2.11
N ASP A 89 9.08 8.02 -1.22
CA ASP A 89 9.56 9.38 -1.47
C ASP A 89 8.82 10.08 -2.63
N ILE A 90 7.51 9.81 -2.76
CA ILE A 90 6.62 10.47 -3.73
C ILE A 90 5.74 11.51 -3.02
N PRO A 91 5.37 12.62 -3.68
CA PRO A 91 4.73 13.78 -3.05
C PRO A 91 3.22 13.59 -2.85
N TYR A 92 2.84 12.52 -2.15
CA TYR A 92 1.47 12.19 -1.82
C TYR A 92 1.28 11.89 -0.34
N GLY A 93 0.08 12.18 0.14
CA GLY A 93 -0.49 11.59 1.34
C GLY A 93 -1.25 10.29 1.04
N GLY A 94 -2.03 9.79 2.00
CA GLY A 94 -2.73 8.52 1.87
C GLY A 94 -4.25 8.65 1.84
N ALA A 95 -4.87 7.83 1.00
CA ALA A 95 -6.31 7.60 1.00
C ALA A 95 -6.61 6.15 0.64
N LYS A 96 -7.87 5.74 0.80
CA LYS A 96 -8.40 4.50 0.24
C LYS A 96 -9.90 4.63 0.06
N GLY A 97 -10.45 3.95 -0.93
CA GLY A 97 -11.89 3.75 -1.03
C GLY A 97 -12.23 2.27 -1.12
N GLY A 98 -13.50 1.97 -0.90
CA GLY A 98 -14.03 0.63 -1.06
C GLY A 98 -15.53 0.64 -1.28
N ILE A 99 -16.04 -0.41 -1.93
CA ILE A 99 -17.46 -0.70 -2.06
C ILE A 99 -17.67 -2.13 -1.61
N GLY A 100 -18.58 -2.32 -0.65
CA GLY A 100 -19.02 -3.63 -0.17
C GLY A 100 -19.90 -4.31 -1.22
N CYS A 101 -19.28 -5.05 -2.14
CA CYS A 101 -19.97 -5.75 -3.21
C CYS A 101 -19.19 -7.00 -3.66
N THR A 102 -19.88 -8.02 -4.15
CA THR A 102 -19.26 -9.18 -4.79
C THR A 102 -18.89 -8.85 -6.23
N PRO A 103 -17.60 -8.81 -6.61
CA PRO A 103 -17.19 -8.45 -7.97
C PRO A 103 -17.73 -9.37 -9.06
N LYS A 104 -17.97 -10.65 -8.72
CA LYS A 104 -18.57 -11.64 -9.65
C LYS A 104 -19.98 -11.23 -10.06
N ASP A 105 -20.76 -10.69 -9.13
CA ASP A 105 -22.13 -10.22 -9.39
C ASP A 105 -22.13 -8.98 -10.31
N LEU A 106 -20.99 -8.27 -10.38
CA LEU A 106 -20.76 -7.11 -11.25
C LEU A 106 -19.94 -7.47 -12.50
N ASN A 107 -19.55 -8.74 -12.69
CA ASN A 107 -18.61 -9.19 -13.71
C ASN A 107 -17.24 -8.45 -13.74
N MET A 108 -16.84 -7.75 -12.67
CA MET A 108 -15.59 -7.00 -12.64
C MET A 108 -15.09 -6.62 -11.23
N GLY A 109 -13.78 -6.77 -11.02
CA GLY A 109 -13.03 -6.04 -9.99
C GLY A 109 -12.57 -4.67 -10.50
N THR A 110 -11.87 -3.89 -9.68
CA THR A 110 -11.37 -2.58 -10.11
C THR A 110 -10.14 -2.73 -11.01
N ASN A 111 -10.21 -2.22 -12.24
CA ASN A 111 -9.16 -2.30 -13.24
C ASN A 111 -9.09 -1.01 -14.09
N ALA A 112 -8.35 -1.04 -15.21
CA ALA A 112 -8.23 0.12 -16.09
C ALA A 112 -9.57 0.59 -16.66
N GLN A 113 -10.50 -0.32 -16.96
CA GLN A 113 -11.85 0.04 -17.40
C GLN A 113 -12.60 0.82 -16.32
N THR A 114 -12.51 0.38 -15.06
CA THR A 114 -13.12 1.12 -13.94
C THR A 114 -12.54 2.53 -13.81
N MET A 115 -11.23 2.70 -14.01
CA MET A 115 -10.60 4.02 -13.96
C MET A 115 -11.05 4.92 -15.12
N ALA A 116 -11.29 4.34 -16.31
CA ALA A 116 -11.84 5.07 -17.46
C ALA A 116 -13.23 5.64 -17.15
N TRP A 117 -14.10 4.86 -16.51
CA TRP A 117 -15.43 5.35 -16.10
C TRP A 117 -15.38 6.44 -15.04
N ILE A 118 -14.46 6.32 -14.06
CA ILE A 118 -14.25 7.38 -13.07
C ILE A 118 -13.79 8.67 -13.76
N LEU A 119 -12.88 8.58 -14.73
CA LEU A 119 -12.43 9.73 -15.51
C LEU A 119 -13.59 10.37 -16.28
N ASP A 120 -14.36 9.56 -17.01
CA ASP A 120 -15.50 10.03 -17.80
C ASP A 120 -16.52 10.75 -16.93
N GLU A 121 -16.95 10.12 -15.83
CA GLU A 121 -17.98 10.67 -14.96
C GLU A 121 -17.50 11.93 -14.26
N TYR A 122 -16.27 11.95 -13.73
CA TYR A 122 -15.71 13.16 -13.11
C TYR A 122 -15.58 14.32 -14.11
N SER A 123 -15.23 14.01 -15.37
CA SER A 123 -15.03 15.03 -16.41
C SER A 123 -16.33 15.75 -16.77
N LYS A 124 -17.50 15.12 -16.58
CA LYS A 124 -18.81 15.77 -16.79
C LYS A 124 -19.07 16.94 -15.84
N PHE A 125 -18.52 16.87 -14.62
CA PHE A 125 -18.72 17.89 -13.58
C PHE A 125 -17.60 18.94 -13.53
N HIS A 126 -16.37 18.57 -13.91
CA HIS A 126 -15.18 19.39 -13.68
C HIS A 126 -14.34 19.66 -14.94
N GLY A 127 -14.82 19.23 -16.11
CA GLY A 127 -14.03 19.26 -17.34
C GLY A 127 -13.00 18.14 -17.41
N TYR A 128 -12.44 17.91 -18.60
CA TYR A 128 -11.53 16.79 -18.86
C TYR A 128 -10.30 16.85 -17.94
N SER A 129 -10.23 15.90 -17.01
CA SER A 129 -9.26 15.90 -15.90
C SER A 129 -8.51 14.56 -15.80
N PRO A 130 -7.63 14.21 -16.76
CA PRO A 130 -6.99 12.88 -16.84
C PRO A 130 -6.14 12.52 -15.62
N ALA A 131 -5.68 13.52 -14.88
CA ALA A 131 -4.88 13.37 -13.66
C ALA A 131 -5.72 13.03 -12.41
N VAL A 132 -7.06 13.07 -12.47
CA VAL A 132 -7.93 12.76 -11.31
C VAL A 132 -7.80 11.30 -10.85
N VAL A 133 -7.49 10.41 -11.79
CA VAL A 133 -7.38 8.97 -11.56
C VAL A 133 -6.16 8.40 -12.30
N THR A 134 -5.56 7.35 -11.74
CA THR A 134 -4.40 6.66 -12.33
C THR A 134 -4.71 5.18 -12.50
N GLY A 135 -3.94 4.47 -13.32
CA GLY A 135 -4.23 3.11 -13.73
C GLY A 135 -5.22 3.06 -14.89
N LYS A 136 -5.28 4.13 -15.68
CA LYS A 136 -6.15 4.23 -16.86
C LYS A 136 -5.63 3.37 -18.01
N PRO A 137 -6.46 3.07 -19.04
CA PRO A 137 -5.97 2.57 -20.32
C PRO A 137 -4.96 3.55 -20.91
N VAL A 138 -3.99 3.04 -21.69
CA VAL A 138 -2.95 3.88 -22.32
C VAL A 138 -3.57 4.95 -23.21
N ASP A 139 -4.62 4.59 -23.95
CA ASP A 139 -5.36 5.49 -24.85
C ASP A 139 -6.04 6.67 -24.12
N LEU A 140 -6.21 6.57 -22.80
CA LEU A 140 -6.78 7.62 -21.94
C LEU A 140 -5.73 8.29 -21.04
N GLY A 141 -4.46 8.26 -21.43
CA GLY A 141 -3.35 8.85 -20.67
C GLY A 141 -2.86 7.99 -19.50
N GLY A 142 -3.07 6.67 -19.59
CA GLY A 142 -2.45 5.68 -18.70
C GLY A 142 -0.95 5.50 -18.99
N SER A 143 -0.17 5.11 -17.98
CA SER A 143 1.28 4.94 -18.14
C SER A 143 1.64 3.53 -18.62
N LEU A 144 2.53 3.43 -19.62
CA LEU A 144 3.04 2.14 -20.08
C LEU A 144 3.74 1.39 -18.93
N GLY A 145 3.47 0.10 -18.85
CA GLY A 145 4.00 -0.75 -17.79
C GLY A 145 3.30 -0.58 -16.44
N ARG A 146 2.24 0.24 -16.30
CA ARG A 146 1.53 0.36 -15.02
C ARG A 146 1.01 -0.97 -14.48
N GLU A 147 0.57 -1.87 -15.35
CA GLU A 147 0.04 -3.20 -14.97
C GLU A 147 1.07 -4.05 -14.22
N ALA A 148 2.28 -4.17 -14.78
CA ALA A 148 3.36 -4.95 -14.18
C ALA A 148 4.19 -4.18 -13.13
N ALA A 149 3.83 -2.94 -12.79
CA ALA A 149 4.62 -2.07 -11.91
C ALA A 149 4.79 -2.62 -10.48
N THR A 150 3.75 -3.22 -9.90
CA THR A 150 3.83 -3.80 -8.55
C THR A 150 4.75 -5.02 -8.55
N GLY A 151 4.56 -5.95 -9.49
CA GLY A 151 5.40 -7.14 -9.63
C GLY A 151 6.86 -6.80 -9.88
N ARG A 152 7.15 -5.81 -10.75
CA ARG A 152 8.51 -5.31 -10.93
C ARG A 152 9.09 -4.65 -9.69
N GLY A 153 8.27 -3.92 -8.92
CA GLY A 153 8.68 -3.36 -7.63
C GLY A 153 9.14 -4.44 -6.65
N VAL A 154 8.40 -5.56 -6.59
CA VAL A 154 8.78 -6.74 -5.79
C VAL A 154 10.12 -7.29 -6.28
N VAL A 155 10.31 -7.48 -7.58
CA VAL A 155 11.59 -7.92 -8.15
C VAL A 155 12.73 -6.97 -7.75
N TYR A 156 12.56 -5.66 -7.90
CA TYR A 156 13.58 -4.67 -7.52
C TYR A 156 13.89 -4.72 -6.02
N ALA A 157 12.88 -4.92 -5.18
CA ALA A 157 13.05 -5.05 -3.74
C ALA A 157 13.82 -6.32 -3.40
N THR A 158 13.53 -7.44 -4.06
CA THR A 158 14.23 -8.70 -3.86
C THR A 158 15.69 -8.64 -4.35
N GLU A 159 15.94 -8.07 -5.53
CA GLU A 159 17.31 -7.85 -6.03
C GLU A 159 18.13 -6.97 -5.08
N ALA A 160 17.52 -5.90 -4.55
CA ALA A 160 18.19 -5.00 -3.60
C ALA A 160 18.53 -5.68 -2.26
N LEU A 161 17.78 -6.72 -1.88
CA LEU A 161 18.02 -7.51 -0.68
C LEU A 161 19.08 -8.59 -0.89
N LEU A 162 19.06 -9.27 -2.03
CA LEU A 162 19.87 -10.47 -2.29
C LEU A 162 21.18 -10.21 -3.04
N GLU A 163 21.37 -9.04 -3.65
CA GLU A 163 22.60 -8.65 -4.35
C GLU A 163 23.11 -9.71 -5.38
N GLY A 164 22.21 -10.47 -6.04
CA GLY A 164 22.61 -11.62 -6.88
C GLY A 164 21.53 -12.23 -7.80
N GLN A 165 21.90 -13.30 -8.53
CA GLN A 165 21.03 -14.03 -9.48
C GLN A 165 19.96 -14.88 -8.75
N MET A 166 18.73 -14.85 -9.24
CA MET A 166 17.59 -15.59 -8.68
C MET A 166 17.04 -16.64 -9.65
N GLN A 167 16.63 -17.78 -9.11
CA GLN A 167 15.79 -18.76 -9.80
C GLN A 167 14.39 -18.74 -9.18
N TRP A 168 13.36 -18.82 -10.03
CA TRP A 168 11.96 -18.71 -9.64
C TRP A 168 11.25 -20.03 -9.81
N THR A 169 10.52 -20.46 -8.78
CA THR A 169 9.57 -21.58 -8.85
C THR A 169 8.23 -21.12 -8.32
N GLN A 170 7.14 -21.47 -9.01
CA GLN A 170 5.78 -21.14 -8.60
C GLN A 170 5.20 -22.31 -7.79
N MET A 171 4.70 -22.04 -6.59
CA MET A 171 4.14 -23.08 -5.73
C MET A 171 3.06 -22.52 -4.80
N ASN A 172 2.04 -23.33 -4.50
CA ASN A 172 0.86 -22.91 -3.72
C ASN A 172 0.94 -23.26 -2.23
N CYS A 173 2.14 -23.51 -1.68
CA CYS A 173 2.33 -23.89 -0.27
C CYS A 173 3.24 -22.90 0.46
N LEU A 174 2.71 -22.26 1.53
CA LEU A 174 3.44 -21.25 2.31
C LEU A 174 4.65 -21.81 3.07
N THR A 175 4.61 -23.10 3.45
CA THR A 175 5.61 -23.75 4.31
C THR A 175 6.64 -24.56 3.51
N HIS A 176 6.60 -24.48 2.18
CA HIS A 176 7.55 -25.17 1.31
C HIS A 176 8.99 -24.69 1.59
N GLU A 177 9.94 -25.61 1.40
CA GLU A 177 11.35 -25.28 1.49
C GLU A 177 11.78 -24.38 0.32
N CYS A 178 12.12 -23.14 0.63
CA CYS A 178 12.56 -22.14 -0.34
C CYS A 178 13.47 -21.13 0.35
N ASP A 179 14.26 -20.38 -0.40
CA ASP A 179 15.04 -19.27 0.19
C ASP A 179 14.19 -18.01 0.35
N VAL A 180 13.24 -17.77 -0.56
CA VAL A 180 12.44 -16.54 -0.66
C VAL A 180 10.96 -16.89 -0.81
N LEU A 181 10.13 -16.39 0.10
CA LEU A 181 8.67 -16.50 0.05
C LEU A 181 8.04 -15.15 -0.30
N ILE A 182 7.10 -15.12 -1.25
CA ILE A 182 6.44 -13.88 -1.70
C ILE A 182 4.91 -14.02 -1.60
N PRO A 183 4.29 -13.62 -0.48
CA PRO A 183 2.83 -13.61 -0.36
C PRO A 183 2.21 -12.48 -1.22
N CYS A 184 1.39 -12.86 -2.20
CA CYS A 184 0.85 -11.96 -3.24
C CYS A 184 -0.68 -11.85 -3.27
N ALA A 185 -1.41 -12.46 -2.34
CA ALA A 185 -2.87 -12.60 -2.42
C ALA A 185 -3.61 -11.85 -1.30
N LEU A 186 -3.86 -12.50 -0.18
CA LEU A 186 -4.68 -12.00 0.93
C LEU A 186 -3.82 -11.50 2.10
N ALA A 187 -4.46 -10.68 2.95
CA ALA A 187 -3.89 -10.26 4.23
C ALA A 187 -3.96 -11.40 5.25
N GLY A 188 -3.11 -11.38 6.28
CA GLY A 188 -3.14 -12.31 7.41
C GLY A 188 -2.83 -13.78 7.07
N VAL A 189 -2.30 -14.05 5.88
CA VAL A 189 -1.97 -15.42 5.44
C VAL A 189 -0.78 -16.01 6.19
N LEU A 190 0.11 -15.17 6.72
CA LEU A 190 1.18 -15.56 7.63
C LEU A 190 0.76 -15.17 9.06
N ASN A 191 0.46 -16.16 9.88
CA ASN A 191 -0.14 -15.99 11.20
C ASN A 191 0.55 -16.92 12.22
N ARG A 192 0.09 -16.89 13.48
CA ARG A 192 0.68 -17.68 14.58
C ARG A 192 0.73 -19.17 14.28
N GLU A 193 -0.26 -19.70 13.55
CA GLU A 193 -0.41 -21.13 13.30
C GLU A 193 0.63 -21.66 12.33
N ASN A 194 1.03 -20.88 11.32
CA ASN A 194 1.93 -21.34 10.26
C ASN A 194 3.34 -20.73 10.30
N ALA A 195 3.56 -19.62 11.04
CA ALA A 195 4.87 -18.96 11.12
C ALA A 195 5.99 -19.88 11.63
N GLY A 196 5.64 -20.83 12.51
CA GLY A 196 6.54 -21.86 13.03
C GLY A 196 7.11 -22.77 11.93
N ASP A 197 6.34 -23.03 10.88
CA ASP A 197 6.67 -23.98 9.82
C ASP A 197 7.34 -23.32 8.59
N ILE A 198 7.38 -21.99 8.53
CA ILE A 198 8.02 -21.26 7.43
C ILE A 198 9.53 -21.58 7.38
N ARG A 199 9.99 -22.10 6.24
CA ARG A 199 11.40 -22.43 6.01
C ARG A 199 12.19 -21.33 5.27
N ALA A 200 11.48 -20.34 4.74
CA ALA A 200 12.09 -19.24 3.99
C ALA A 200 13.04 -18.40 4.84
N LYS A 201 14.18 -18.01 4.25
CA LYS A 201 15.13 -17.06 4.85
C LYS A 201 14.66 -15.62 4.67
N PHE A 202 13.96 -15.35 3.57
CA PHE A 202 13.47 -14.03 3.20
C PHE A 202 11.97 -14.08 2.89
N ILE A 203 11.24 -13.05 3.32
CA ILE A 203 9.83 -12.84 2.97
C ILE A 203 9.69 -11.48 2.31
N ILE A 204 9.06 -11.43 1.13
CA ILE A 204 8.85 -10.19 0.37
C ILE A 204 7.35 -9.93 0.26
N GLU A 205 6.85 -8.94 1.01
CA GLU A 205 5.41 -8.71 1.12
C GLU A 205 4.84 -7.99 -0.12
N ALA A 206 4.37 -8.75 -1.10
CA ALA A 206 3.71 -8.19 -2.27
C ALA A 206 2.26 -7.77 -2.00
N ALA A 207 1.53 -8.54 -1.18
CA ALA A 207 0.21 -8.17 -0.67
C ALA A 207 0.31 -7.05 0.39
N ASN A 208 -0.81 -6.44 0.76
CA ASN A 208 -0.87 -5.53 1.91
C ASN A 208 -1.19 -6.35 3.17
N HIS A 209 -0.42 -6.17 4.24
CA HIS A 209 -0.53 -6.90 5.51
C HIS A 209 -0.63 -8.43 5.38
N PRO A 210 0.25 -9.12 4.62
CA PRO A 210 0.21 -10.59 4.58
C PRO A 210 0.65 -11.23 5.90
N THR A 211 1.41 -10.53 6.73
CA THR A 211 1.98 -11.05 7.99
C THR A 211 1.34 -10.37 9.20
N ASP A 212 0.77 -11.18 10.08
CA ASP A 212 0.23 -10.72 11.36
C ASP A 212 1.36 -10.35 12.34
N PRO A 213 1.13 -9.44 13.30
CA PRO A 213 2.15 -9.05 14.26
C PRO A 213 2.72 -10.21 15.10
N GLU A 214 1.91 -11.23 15.37
CA GLU A 214 2.35 -12.43 16.10
C GLU A 214 3.27 -13.31 15.24
N ALA A 215 2.99 -13.41 13.94
CA ALA A 215 3.87 -14.10 12.99
C ALA A 215 5.18 -13.34 12.81
N ASP A 216 5.14 -11.99 12.78
CA ASP A 216 6.34 -11.14 12.68
C ASP A 216 7.31 -11.42 13.84
N GLU A 217 6.80 -11.58 15.07
CA GLU A 217 7.61 -11.94 16.24
C GLU A 217 8.24 -13.35 16.12
N ILE A 218 7.46 -14.34 15.68
CA ILE A 218 7.94 -15.72 15.50
C ILE A 218 9.02 -15.77 14.42
N LEU A 219 8.77 -15.15 13.28
CA LEU A 219 9.68 -15.10 12.14
C LEU A 219 10.96 -14.33 12.47
N SER A 220 10.85 -13.23 13.22
CA SER A 220 12.01 -12.47 13.69
C SER A 220 12.89 -13.31 14.63
N LYS A 221 12.31 -14.09 15.55
CA LYS A 221 13.06 -14.99 16.44
C LYS A 221 13.76 -16.12 15.67
N LYS A 222 13.17 -16.55 14.55
CA LYS A 222 13.77 -17.54 13.63
C LYS A 222 14.86 -16.95 12.72
N GLY A 223 15.11 -15.64 12.80
CA GLY A 223 16.09 -14.96 11.94
C GLY A 223 15.62 -14.74 10.50
N VAL A 224 14.32 -14.89 10.22
CA VAL A 224 13.74 -14.63 8.89
C VAL A 224 13.69 -13.13 8.65
N VAL A 225 14.19 -12.69 7.49
CA VAL A 225 14.21 -11.27 7.12
C VAL A 225 12.97 -10.93 6.27
N ILE A 226 12.14 -10.03 6.77
CA ILE A 226 10.91 -9.60 6.09
C ILE A 226 11.10 -8.22 5.45
N LEU A 227 10.88 -8.10 4.14
CA LEU A 227 10.71 -6.80 3.48
C LEU A 227 9.23 -6.39 3.56
N PRO A 228 8.93 -5.27 4.24
CA PRO A 228 7.56 -4.88 4.54
C PRO A 228 6.82 -4.39 3.29
N ASP A 229 5.50 -4.60 3.29
CA ASP A 229 4.58 -4.23 2.22
C ASP A 229 4.62 -2.75 1.81
N ILE A 230 4.75 -1.82 2.77
CA ILE A 230 4.88 -0.37 2.54
C ILE A 230 6.12 0.00 1.72
N TYR A 231 7.06 -0.92 1.55
CA TYR A 231 8.19 -0.81 0.63
C TYR A 231 8.05 -1.77 -0.56
N ALA A 232 7.93 -3.07 -0.30
CA ALA A 232 8.08 -4.11 -1.32
C ALA A 232 7.09 -3.99 -2.49
N ASN A 233 5.84 -3.58 -2.22
CA ASN A 233 4.82 -3.41 -3.26
C ASN A 233 4.64 -1.95 -3.74
N ALA A 234 5.54 -1.03 -3.35
CA ALA A 234 5.46 0.39 -3.66
C ALA A 234 5.70 0.73 -5.15
N GLY A 235 6.16 -0.23 -5.96
CA GLY A 235 6.34 -0.04 -7.41
C GLY A 235 5.06 0.42 -8.11
N GLY A 236 3.90 -0.13 -7.71
CA GLY A 236 2.60 0.26 -8.28
C GLY A 236 2.21 1.71 -8.01
N VAL A 237 2.43 2.22 -6.79
CA VAL A 237 2.14 3.62 -6.46
C VAL A 237 3.18 4.57 -7.06
N THR A 238 4.43 4.13 -7.19
CA THR A 238 5.50 4.90 -7.84
C THR A 238 5.20 5.12 -9.33
N VAL A 239 4.78 4.08 -10.06
CA VAL A 239 4.37 4.25 -11.46
C VAL A 239 3.04 4.99 -11.59
N SER A 240 2.15 4.90 -10.59
CA SER A 240 0.95 5.75 -10.55
C SER A 240 1.29 7.24 -10.39
N TYR A 241 2.35 7.57 -9.64
CA TYR A 241 2.88 8.92 -9.58
C TYR A 241 3.41 9.37 -10.94
N PHE A 242 4.17 8.51 -11.62
CA PHE A 242 4.66 8.79 -12.97
C PHE A 242 3.54 8.99 -13.99
N GLU A 243 2.46 8.19 -13.91
CA GLU A 243 1.25 8.43 -14.69
C GLU A 243 0.62 9.79 -14.39
N TRP A 244 0.57 10.20 -13.12
CA TRP A 244 0.01 11.49 -12.75
C TRP A 244 0.82 12.68 -13.30
N VAL A 245 2.17 12.58 -13.27
CA VAL A 245 3.05 13.60 -13.88
C VAL A 245 3.29 13.39 -15.38
N GLN A 246 2.67 12.37 -16.01
CA GLN A 246 2.82 12.02 -17.43
C GLN A 246 4.28 11.75 -17.85
N VAL A 247 5.04 11.07 -16.99
CA VAL A 247 6.39 10.56 -17.29
C VAL A 247 6.34 9.04 -17.36
N THR A 248 7.07 8.42 -18.29
CA THR A 248 7.19 6.96 -18.34
C THR A 248 8.67 6.59 -18.32
N SER A 249 9.16 6.09 -17.19
CA SER A 249 10.53 5.55 -17.11
C SER A 249 10.65 4.42 -16.09
N LEU A 250 10.86 3.20 -16.59
CA LEU A 250 11.18 2.03 -15.77
C LEU A 250 12.49 2.24 -14.98
N ALA A 251 13.48 2.90 -15.59
CA ALA A 251 14.74 3.23 -14.94
C ALA A 251 14.53 4.15 -13.73
N GLN A 252 13.63 5.14 -13.83
CA GLN A 252 13.26 5.98 -12.68
C GLN A 252 12.56 5.15 -11.59
N SER A 253 11.65 4.24 -11.94
CA SER A 253 10.99 3.37 -10.96
C SER A 253 12.01 2.56 -10.15
N ARG A 254 12.99 1.93 -10.81
CA ARG A 254 14.08 1.21 -10.13
C ARG A 254 14.87 2.14 -9.21
N ARG A 255 15.25 3.33 -9.69
CA ARG A 255 16.00 4.31 -8.89
C ARG A 255 15.26 4.72 -7.62
N TYR A 256 13.95 4.96 -7.70
CA TYR A 256 13.12 5.29 -6.53
C TYR A 256 13.08 4.15 -5.51
N MET A 257 12.84 2.91 -5.97
CA MET A 257 12.81 1.73 -5.10
C MET A 257 14.18 1.49 -4.45
N THR A 258 15.27 1.53 -5.21
CA THR A 258 16.64 1.38 -4.69
C THR A 258 17.00 2.48 -3.69
N LYS A 259 16.63 3.74 -3.93
CA LYS A 259 16.83 4.84 -2.97
C LYS A 259 16.03 4.60 -1.69
N ALA A 260 14.77 4.19 -1.79
CA ALA A 260 13.93 3.88 -0.64
C ALA A 260 14.53 2.75 0.21
N PHE A 261 15.02 1.68 -0.41
CA PHE A 261 15.72 0.59 0.28
C PHE A 261 16.94 1.07 1.07
N HIS A 262 17.79 1.88 0.45
CA HIS A 262 18.98 2.42 1.12
C HIS A 262 18.62 3.28 2.33
N ASN A 263 17.55 4.09 2.23
CA ASN A 263 17.07 4.88 3.37
C ASN A 263 16.58 3.98 4.51
N ILE A 264 15.82 2.92 4.19
CA ILE A 264 15.36 1.92 5.18
C ILE A 264 16.57 1.24 5.83
N LYS A 265 17.52 0.74 5.03
CA LYS A 265 18.75 0.07 5.51
C LYS A 265 19.57 1.00 6.42
N GLY A 266 19.68 2.28 6.08
CA GLY A 266 20.35 3.28 6.90
C GLY A 266 19.65 3.50 8.23
N LEU A 267 18.31 3.58 8.23
CA LEU A 267 17.53 3.81 9.44
C LEU A 267 17.50 2.58 10.37
N CYS A 268 17.43 1.38 9.81
CA CYS A 268 17.55 0.12 10.57
C CYS A 268 18.90 0.05 11.30
N LYS A 269 19.99 0.47 10.66
CA LYS A 269 21.31 0.52 11.29
C LYS A 269 21.38 1.55 12.42
N SER A 270 20.73 2.71 12.26
CA SER A 270 20.81 3.77 13.26
C SER A 270 19.90 3.55 14.48
N HIS A 271 18.83 2.76 14.35
CA HIS A 271 17.87 2.47 15.42
C HIS A 271 17.87 1.02 15.90
N ASP A 272 18.81 0.20 15.44
CA ASP A 272 18.91 -1.24 15.72
C ASP A 272 17.57 -1.97 15.62
N CYS A 273 16.90 -1.82 14.47
CA CYS A 273 15.53 -2.30 14.27
C CYS A 273 15.37 -3.14 13.00
N ASN A 274 14.31 -3.94 12.96
CA ASN A 274 14.00 -4.76 11.79
C ASN A 274 13.54 -3.89 10.59
N ARG A 275 13.43 -4.50 9.41
CA ARG A 275 13.13 -3.76 8.15
C ARG A 275 11.71 -3.18 8.15
N ARG A 276 10.75 -3.85 8.80
CA ARG A 276 9.39 -3.32 8.99
C ARG A 276 9.43 -2.03 9.79
N MET A 277 10.09 -2.05 10.95
CA MET A 277 10.22 -0.89 11.80
C MET A 277 10.96 0.25 11.10
N GLY A 278 12.09 -0.04 10.43
CA GLY A 278 12.82 0.98 9.67
C GLY A 278 11.99 1.63 8.55
N ALA A 279 11.12 0.87 7.88
CA ALA A 279 10.22 1.44 6.89
C ALA A 279 9.11 2.30 7.52
N PHE A 280 8.49 1.85 8.61
CA PHE A 280 7.49 2.65 9.33
C PHE A 280 8.10 3.93 9.90
N THR A 281 9.23 3.86 10.60
CA THR A 281 9.92 5.04 11.15
C THR A 281 10.31 6.02 10.03
N LEU A 282 10.77 5.53 8.87
CA LEU A 282 11.05 6.41 7.72
C LEU A 282 9.79 7.13 7.23
N GLY A 283 8.69 6.39 7.07
CA GLY A 283 7.40 6.94 6.62
C GLY A 283 6.83 7.97 7.60
N VAL A 284 6.74 7.59 8.88
CA VAL A 284 6.22 8.43 9.96
C VAL A 284 7.05 9.70 10.11
N ASN A 285 8.39 9.62 10.15
CA ASN A 285 9.24 10.80 10.27
C ASN A 285 9.07 11.77 9.11
N ARG A 286 8.90 11.28 7.87
CA ARG A 286 8.67 12.13 6.70
C ARG A 286 7.33 12.85 6.77
N VAL A 287 6.28 12.19 7.24
CA VAL A 287 4.95 12.79 7.39
C VAL A 287 4.94 13.77 8.56
N ALA A 288 5.42 13.35 9.74
CA ALA A 288 5.54 14.20 10.93
C ALA A 288 6.32 15.48 10.64
N ARG A 289 7.46 15.38 9.92
CA ARG A 289 8.24 16.55 9.50
C ARG A 289 7.42 17.47 8.58
N ALA A 290 6.67 16.93 7.63
CA ALA A 290 5.84 17.73 6.74
C ALA A 290 4.70 18.43 7.50
N THR A 291 4.07 17.75 8.45
CA THR A 291 3.05 18.30 9.34
C THR A 291 3.61 19.45 10.18
N LEU A 292 4.77 19.24 10.82
CA LEU A 292 5.44 20.27 11.62
C LEU A 292 5.85 21.50 10.80
N LEU A 293 6.36 21.29 9.58
CA LEU A 293 6.78 22.37 8.69
C LEU A 293 5.60 23.18 8.14
N ARG A 294 4.43 22.56 7.93
CA ARG A 294 3.20 23.27 7.55
C ARG A 294 2.62 24.08 8.71
N GLY A 295 2.87 23.65 9.95
CA GLY A 295 2.30 24.25 11.14
C GLY A 295 0.84 23.86 11.36
N TRP A 296 0.33 24.21 12.53
CA TRP A 296 -1.09 24.10 12.90
C TRP A 296 -1.67 25.50 12.97
N GLU A 297 -1.95 26.10 11.81
CA GLU A 297 -2.84 27.26 11.79
C GLU A 297 -4.28 26.72 11.88
N ALA A 298 -4.92 27.05 13.00
CA ALA A 298 -6.30 26.67 13.34
C ALA A 298 -7.33 27.52 12.60
#